data_AF-A0A8J2P574-F1
#
_entry.id   AF-A0A8J2P574-F1
#
_cell.length_a   1.000
_cell.length_b   1.000
_cell.length_c   1.000
_cell.angle_alpha   90.00
_cell.angle_beta   90.00
_cell.angle_gamma   90.00
#
_symmetry.space_group_name_H-M   'P 1'
#
loop_
_entity.id
_entity.type
_entity.pdbx_description
1 polymer ?
#
loop_
_entity_poly.entity_id
_entity_poly.type
_entity_poly.pdbx_seq_one_letter_code
_entity_poly.pdbx_strand_id
1 'polypeptide(L)'
;MTSNNVQLSRLLKNGVTSDSQEVQEVNGNENPAQEQTINPKPPKTKIINLKTDLRSIMHAFGDSSDPIDASIEFMEMILRLELGGFLYLCDSAVAITGSKVLGLREAIFTMKNEKHRLLRLFKYFATKDHQNKLIRQNQLNSKMIFYKSYVLEIRSIIESMDETGEMLQLLMAESGIETLKTEKALRADRLNLRTSLPLYVSYAKARSVSFARKLTLLQEWIRTHLRSEFRLSQSFLEVMAFLTYELVAHVIDLTFLIRREKFGYSNPIVRLCDPRGANPDTCTSAPAFQLQ
;
A
#
# COMPACT_ATOMS: atom_id res chain seq x y z
N MET A 1 48.95 -21.49 -23.86
CA MET A 1 50.43 -21.45 -23.95
C MET A 1 50.89 -20.26 -23.12
N THR A 2 51.52 -20.58 -21.99
CA THR A 2 52.04 -19.69 -20.95
C THR A 2 53.36 -19.04 -21.37
N SER A 3 53.67 -17.86 -20.82
CA SER A 3 54.98 -17.13 -20.74
C SER A 3 54.77 -15.64 -21.06
N ASN A 4 55.32 -14.61 -20.40
CA ASN A 4 56.44 -14.40 -19.46
C ASN A 4 56.12 -13.10 -18.67
N ASN A 5 56.12 -13.08 -17.34
CA ASN A 5 57.24 -12.91 -16.41
C ASN A 5 58.25 -11.77 -16.68
N VAL A 6 58.37 -10.97 -15.61
CA VAL A 6 59.07 -9.70 -15.41
C VAL A 6 60.56 -9.92 -15.13
N GLN A 7 61.42 -9.08 -15.72
CA GLN A 7 62.77 -8.75 -15.23
C GLN A 7 62.90 -7.21 -15.24
N LEU A 8 63.00 -6.50 -14.12
CA LEU A 8 64.17 -6.29 -13.25
C LEU A 8 65.45 -5.87 -13.99
N SER A 9 65.73 -4.56 -13.99
CA SER A 9 66.94 -3.95 -13.38
C SER A 9 67.28 -2.58 -14.00
N ARG A 10 67.52 -1.58 -13.15
CA ARG A 10 68.80 -0.84 -13.09
C ARG A 10 68.84 0.10 -11.89
N LEU A 11 70.00 0.05 -11.25
CA LEU A 11 70.38 0.56 -9.95
C LEU A 11 70.87 2.02 -9.98
N LEU A 12 70.61 2.70 -8.88
CA LEU A 12 71.47 3.58 -8.07
C LEU A 12 72.51 4.48 -8.76
N LYS A 13 72.45 5.77 -8.45
CA LYS A 13 73.64 6.58 -8.12
C LYS A 13 73.33 7.64 -7.05
N ASN A 14 74.26 7.67 -6.10
CA ASN A 14 74.32 8.36 -4.82
C ASN A 14 74.39 9.91 -4.90
N GLY A 15 74.15 10.59 -3.77
CA GLY A 15 74.95 11.79 -3.43
C GLY A 15 74.22 12.98 -2.79
N VAL A 16 74.07 12.92 -1.46
CA VAL A 16 74.25 13.98 -0.43
C VAL A 16 74.34 15.45 -0.87
N THR A 17 73.55 16.33 -0.24
CA THR A 17 74.01 17.54 0.47
C THR A 17 72.88 18.12 1.33
N SER A 18 73.19 18.36 2.60
CA SER A 18 72.41 19.12 3.58
C SER A 18 72.69 20.61 3.39
N ASP A 19 71.72 21.49 3.63
CA ASP A 19 72.02 22.70 4.39
C ASP A 19 70.79 23.40 5.01
N SER A 20 70.94 23.65 6.31
CA SER A 20 70.52 24.80 7.10
C SER A 20 69.03 25.15 7.34
N GLN A 21 68.69 25.00 8.62
CA GLN A 21 67.54 25.53 9.34
C GLN A 21 67.70 27.04 9.57
N GLU A 22 66.59 27.78 9.58
CA GLU A 22 66.46 29.00 10.38
C GLU A 22 65.12 28.99 11.12
N VAL A 23 65.22 29.14 12.44
CA VAL A 23 64.13 29.11 13.42
C VAL A 23 63.83 30.56 13.81
N GLN A 24 62.56 30.96 13.77
CA GLN A 24 62.04 32.04 14.62
C GLN A 24 60.74 31.60 15.28
N GLU A 25 60.87 31.34 16.57
CA GLU A 25 59.87 31.35 17.64
C GLU A 25 59.57 32.86 17.96
N VAL A 26 58.41 33.37 18.41
CA VAL A 26 57.51 32.97 19.51
C VAL A 26 56.20 33.79 19.40
N ASN A 27 55.11 33.23 19.96
CA ASN A 27 54.03 33.87 20.76
C ASN A 27 52.60 33.83 20.21
N GLY A 28 51.85 32.82 20.71
CA GLY A 28 50.74 33.07 21.65
C GLY A 28 49.37 33.39 21.06
N ASN A 29 48.52 32.37 20.89
CA ASN A 29 47.19 32.36 21.50
C ASN A 29 46.51 31.00 21.37
N GLU A 30 46.05 30.49 22.51
CA GLU A 30 45.23 29.29 22.63
C GLU A 30 43.82 29.55 22.08
N ASN A 31 43.26 28.57 21.35
CA ASN A 31 41.83 28.28 21.35
C ASN A 31 41.58 26.82 20.91
N PRO A 32 40.59 26.13 21.49
CA PRO A 32 40.58 24.68 21.59
C PRO A 32 40.07 23.98 20.32
N ALA A 33 40.55 22.76 20.12
CA ALA A 33 40.14 21.84 19.07
C ALA A 33 38.62 21.62 19.07
N GLN A 34 37.99 21.87 17.93
CA GLN A 34 36.68 21.31 17.61
C GLN A 34 36.87 20.05 16.78
N GLU A 35 36.84 18.92 17.47
CA GLU A 35 36.70 17.58 16.91
C GLU A 35 35.34 17.51 16.20
N GLN A 36 35.33 17.61 14.88
CA GLN A 36 34.13 17.41 14.07
C GLN A 36 33.79 15.92 14.07
N THR A 37 32.97 15.51 15.04
CA THR A 37 32.29 14.22 15.02
C THR A 37 31.39 14.16 13.78
N ILE A 38 31.84 13.44 12.75
CA ILE A 38 31.01 13.06 11.60
C ILE A 38 29.97 12.07 12.12
N ASN A 39 28.85 12.58 12.63
CA ASN A 39 27.66 11.77 12.87
C ASN A 39 27.02 11.47 11.52
N PRO A 40 26.97 10.20 11.05
CA PRO A 40 26.22 9.87 9.86
C PRO A 40 24.74 10.09 10.18
N LYS A 41 24.17 11.14 9.59
CA LYS A 41 22.75 11.44 9.69
C LYS A 41 22.00 10.18 9.22
N PRO A 42 21.12 9.57 10.05
CA PRO A 42 20.39 8.38 9.62
C PRO A 42 19.61 8.73 8.35
N PRO A 43 19.52 7.80 7.39
CA PRO A 43 18.80 8.06 6.15
C PRO A 43 17.39 8.49 6.53
N LYS A 44 17.01 9.71 6.12
CA LYS A 44 15.65 10.21 6.30
C LYS A 44 14.75 9.31 5.46
N THR A 45 14.22 8.26 6.06
CA THR A 45 13.10 7.49 5.51
C THR A 45 12.00 8.49 5.23
N LYS A 46 11.74 8.77 3.95
CA LYS A 46 10.65 9.66 3.55
C LYS A 46 9.37 9.04 4.08
N ILE A 47 8.83 9.63 5.15
CA ILE A 47 7.54 9.23 5.71
C ILE A 47 6.52 9.48 4.61
N ILE A 48 5.93 8.41 4.11
CA ILE A 48 4.84 8.50 3.14
C ILE A 48 3.67 9.13 3.87
N ASN A 49 3.32 10.35 3.48
CA ASN A 49 2.17 11.04 4.04
C ASN A 49 0.89 10.39 3.50
N LEU A 50 0.40 9.40 4.23
CA LEU A 50 -0.85 8.70 3.95
C LEU A 50 -2.06 9.43 4.54
N LYS A 51 -1.85 10.37 5.48
CA LYS A 51 -2.92 10.99 6.28
C LYS A 51 -4.04 11.60 5.43
N THR A 52 -3.71 12.32 4.37
CA THR A 52 -4.72 12.96 3.48
C THR A 52 -5.56 11.93 2.72
N ASP A 53 -4.92 10.85 2.28
CA ASP A 53 -5.61 9.77 1.56
C ASP A 53 -6.46 8.96 2.51
N LEU A 54 -5.95 8.66 3.71
CA LEU A 54 -6.68 7.96 4.75
C LEU A 54 -7.93 8.72 5.16
N ARG A 55 -7.83 10.03 5.41
CA ARG A 55 -9.00 10.90 5.64
C ARG A 55 -10.05 10.74 4.53
N SER A 56 -9.61 10.82 3.28
CA SER A 56 -10.51 10.69 2.12
C SER A 56 -11.13 9.30 1.99
N ILE A 57 -10.36 8.24 2.21
CA ILE A 57 -10.82 6.85 2.08
C ILE A 57 -11.76 6.49 3.25
N MET A 58 -11.46 6.93 4.46
CA MET A 58 -12.34 6.76 5.64
C MET A 58 -13.70 7.45 5.38
N HIS A 59 -13.69 8.70 4.91
CA HIS A 59 -14.90 9.40 4.50
C HIS A 59 -15.66 8.67 3.37
N ALA A 60 -14.95 8.13 2.36
CA ALA A 60 -15.57 7.37 1.28
C ALA A 60 -16.32 6.12 1.77
N PHE A 61 -15.83 5.49 2.83
CA PHE A 61 -16.47 4.33 3.47
C PHE A 61 -17.55 4.69 4.50
N GLY A 62 -17.80 5.98 4.72
CA GLY A 62 -18.90 6.49 5.53
C GLY A 62 -18.49 7.03 6.90
N ASP A 63 -17.19 7.11 7.19
CA ASP A 63 -16.70 7.86 8.37
C ASP A 63 -16.92 9.38 8.18
N SER A 64 -16.55 10.16 9.19
CA SER A 64 -16.58 11.63 9.11
C SER A 64 -15.77 12.16 7.91
N SER A 65 -16.21 13.28 7.33
CA SER A 65 -15.44 14.05 6.35
C SER A 65 -14.16 14.64 6.94
N ASP A 66 -14.14 14.82 8.26
CA ASP A 66 -12.96 15.17 9.04
C ASP A 66 -12.87 14.28 10.29
N PRO A 67 -12.29 13.08 10.17
CA PRO A 67 -11.96 12.25 11.32
C PRO A 67 -10.86 12.91 12.15
N ILE A 68 -10.93 12.73 13.47
CA ILE A 68 -9.89 13.22 14.38
C ILE A 68 -8.52 12.62 14.02
N ASP A 69 -7.46 13.41 14.17
CA ASP A 69 -6.11 13.00 13.73
C ASP A 69 -5.63 11.71 14.43
N ALA A 70 -5.98 11.51 15.70
CA ALA A 70 -5.67 10.29 16.43
C ALA A 70 -6.26 9.03 15.76
N SER A 71 -7.47 9.11 15.20
CA SER A 71 -8.09 7.99 14.46
C SER A 71 -7.38 7.71 13.15
N ILE A 72 -6.91 8.76 12.46
CA ILE A 72 -6.14 8.62 11.22
C ILE A 72 -4.79 7.97 11.51
N GLU A 73 -4.11 8.39 12.57
CA GLU A 73 -2.84 7.81 13.01
C GLU A 73 -3.00 6.35 13.41
N PHE A 74 -4.08 6.02 14.11
CA PHE A 74 -4.39 4.64 14.48
C PHE A 74 -4.68 3.77 13.25
N MET A 75 -5.44 4.29 12.27
CA MET A 75 -5.67 3.61 10.99
C MET A 75 -4.35 3.39 10.24
N GLU A 76 -3.47 4.39 10.22
CA GLU A 76 -2.15 4.28 9.61
C GLU A 76 -1.29 3.21 10.29
N MET A 77 -1.31 3.15 11.62
CA MET A 77 -0.61 2.12 12.39
C MET A 77 -1.13 0.71 12.06
N ILE A 78 -2.45 0.51 12.03
CA ILE A 78 -3.05 -0.79 11.65
C ILE A 78 -2.59 -1.20 10.26
N LEU A 79 -2.66 -0.28 9.29
CA LEU A 79 -2.20 -0.55 7.92
C LEU A 79 -0.74 -0.98 7.88
N ARG A 80 0.14 -0.28 8.60
CA ARG A 80 1.57 -0.60 8.64
C ARG A 80 1.83 -1.98 9.22
N LEU A 81 1.14 -2.34 10.30
CA LEU A 81 1.29 -3.64 10.97
C LEU A 81 0.79 -4.79 10.08
N GLU A 82 -0.44 -4.68 9.57
CA GLU A 82 -1.06 -5.71 8.74
C GLU A 82 -0.32 -5.92 7.42
N LEU A 83 0.01 -4.83 6.72
CA LEU A 83 0.78 -4.92 5.47
C LEU A 83 2.21 -5.41 5.72
N GLY A 84 2.82 -5.05 6.86
CA GLY A 84 4.14 -5.56 7.25
C GLY A 84 4.12 -7.07 7.49
N GLY A 85 3.09 -7.57 8.20
CA GLY A 85 2.88 -9.01 8.38
C GLY A 85 2.65 -9.74 7.06
N PHE A 86 1.82 -9.18 6.18
CA PHE A 86 1.60 -9.73 4.84
C PHE A 86 2.88 -9.78 4.01
N LEU A 87 3.68 -8.71 4.02
CA LEU A 87 4.98 -8.66 3.33
C LEU A 87 5.95 -9.72 3.86
N TYR A 88 5.99 -9.93 5.19
CA TYR A 88 6.84 -10.95 5.79
C TYR A 88 6.50 -12.36 5.30
N LEU A 89 5.21 -12.67 5.18
CA LEU A 89 4.75 -13.96 4.63
C LEU A 89 5.11 -14.10 3.15
N CYS A 90 4.97 -13.02 2.37
CA CYS A 90 5.36 -12.99 0.96
C CYS A 90 6.88 -13.16 0.77
N ASP A 91 7.70 -12.52 1.61
CA ASP A 91 9.17 -12.64 1.65
C ASP A 91 9.60 -14.08 1.94
N SER A 92 8.91 -14.75 2.86
CA SER A 92 9.11 -16.16 3.15
C SER A 92 8.69 -17.06 1.97
N ALA A 93 7.55 -16.76 1.34
CA ALA A 93 7.05 -17.52 0.21
C ALA A 93 7.98 -17.46 -1.02
N VAL A 94 8.48 -16.26 -1.35
CA VAL A 94 9.42 -16.09 -2.49
C VAL A 94 10.77 -16.76 -2.23
N ALA A 95 11.23 -16.77 -0.97
CA ALA A 95 12.46 -17.47 -0.58
C ALA A 95 12.33 -18.99 -0.74
N ILE A 96 11.19 -19.57 -0.39
CA ILE A 96 10.91 -21.01 -0.56
C ILE A 96 10.83 -21.38 -2.04
N THR A 97 10.20 -20.55 -2.87
CA THR A 97 10.10 -20.81 -4.31
C THR A 97 11.42 -20.57 -5.07
N GLY A 98 12.39 -19.91 -4.43
CA GLY A 98 13.66 -19.53 -5.05
C GLY A 98 13.52 -18.47 -6.15
N SER A 99 12.38 -17.78 -6.23
CA SER A 99 12.16 -16.73 -7.22
C SER A 99 12.97 -15.48 -6.88
N LYS A 100 13.46 -14.78 -7.91
CA LYS A 100 14.12 -13.47 -7.76
C LYS A 100 13.13 -12.30 -7.81
N VAL A 101 11.87 -12.61 -8.12
CA VAL A 101 10.79 -11.63 -8.32
C VAL A 101 9.68 -11.94 -7.33
N LEU A 102 9.36 -10.96 -6.49
CA LEU A 102 8.18 -11.03 -5.65
C LEU A 102 6.98 -10.54 -6.47
N GLY A 103 6.08 -11.46 -6.80
CA GLY A 103 5.03 -11.26 -7.78
C GLY A 103 3.63 -11.66 -7.32
N LEU A 104 2.74 -11.78 -8.29
CA LEU A 104 1.34 -12.14 -8.06
C LEU A 104 1.21 -13.56 -7.47
N ARG A 105 2.12 -14.47 -7.82
CA ARG A 105 2.16 -15.84 -7.31
C ARG A 105 2.28 -15.87 -5.79
N GLU A 106 3.27 -15.18 -5.24
CA GLU A 106 3.56 -15.19 -3.81
C GLU A 106 2.46 -14.49 -2.99
N ALA A 107 1.88 -13.43 -3.55
CA ALA A 107 0.74 -12.76 -2.94
C ALA A 107 -0.50 -13.67 -2.87
N ILE A 108 -0.84 -14.36 -3.96
CA ILE A 108 -1.98 -15.30 -3.99
C ILE A 108 -1.73 -16.47 -3.04
N PHE A 109 -0.52 -17.03 -3.05
CA PHE A 109 -0.15 -18.11 -2.15
C PHE A 109 -0.34 -17.72 -0.68
N THR A 110 0.04 -16.49 -0.33
CA THR A 110 -0.13 -15.95 1.03
C THR A 110 -1.60 -15.78 1.41
N MET A 111 -2.46 -15.39 0.45
CA MET A 111 -3.91 -15.20 0.68
C MET A 111 -4.76 -16.46 0.46
N LYS A 112 -4.17 -17.63 0.20
CA LYS A 112 -4.92 -18.83 -0.22
C LYS A 112 -6.02 -19.28 0.75
N ASN A 113 -5.85 -18.99 2.05
CA ASN A 113 -6.85 -19.34 3.08
C ASN A 113 -8.03 -18.35 3.10
N GLU A 114 -7.87 -17.16 2.52
CA GLU A 114 -8.85 -16.08 2.55
C GLU A 114 -9.65 -16.03 1.24
N LYS A 115 -10.43 -17.09 0.97
CA LYS A 115 -11.17 -17.29 -0.30
C LYS A 115 -11.95 -16.05 -0.77
N HIS A 116 -12.67 -15.38 0.14
CA HIS A 116 -13.43 -14.18 -0.19
C HIS A 116 -12.56 -12.97 -0.54
N ARG A 117 -11.40 -12.81 0.11
CA ARG A 117 -10.45 -11.74 -0.21
C ARG A 117 -9.86 -11.97 -1.60
N LEU A 118 -9.48 -13.21 -1.90
CA LEU A 118 -8.95 -13.58 -3.21
C LEU A 118 -9.98 -13.37 -4.32
N LEU A 119 -11.26 -13.69 -4.08
CA LEU A 119 -12.34 -13.42 -5.03
C LEU A 119 -12.48 -11.92 -5.33
N ARG A 120 -12.39 -11.06 -4.29
CA ARG A 120 -12.43 -9.60 -4.48
C ARG A 120 -11.22 -9.10 -5.25
N LEU A 121 -10.03 -9.63 -4.97
CA LEU A 121 -8.80 -9.32 -5.72
C LEU A 121 -8.94 -9.72 -7.20
N PHE A 122 -9.48 -10.90 -7.47
CA PHE A 122 -9.72 -11.36 -8.83
C PHE A 122 -10.68 -10.43 -9.58
N LYS A 123 -11.80 -10.05 -8.95
CA LYS A 123 -12.75 -9.08 -9.53
C LYS A 123 -12.13 -7.71 -9.78
N TYR A 124 -11.24 -7.26 -8.88
CA TYR A 124 -10.46 -6.03 -9.06
C TYR A 124 -9.60 -6.10 -10.33
N PHE A 125 -8.83 -7.18 -10.50
CA PHE A 125 -8.00 -7.36 -11.70
C PHE A 125 -8.82 -7.59 -12.98
N ALA A 126 -9.97 -8.28 -12.91
CA ALA A 126 -10.87 -8.44 -14.04
C ALA A 126 -11.44 -7.10 -14.52
N THR A 127 -11.84 -6.23 -13.58
CA THR A 127 -12.30 -4.87 -13.90
C THR A 127 -11.17 -4.06 -14.57
N LYS A 128 -9.93 -4.23 -14.08
CA LYS A 128 -8.77 -3.53 -14.62
C LYS A 128 -8.38 -4.01 -16.02
N ASP A 129 -8.41 -5.32 -16.26
CA ASP A 129 -8.23 -5.90 -17.60
C ASP A 129 -9.28 -5.35 -18.58
N HIS A 130 -10.54 -5.24 -18.13
CA HIS A 130 -11.61 -4.66 -18.93
C HIS A 130 -11.35 -3.17 -19.25
N GLN A 131 -10.96 -2.36 -18.25
CA GLN A 131 -10.60 -0.96 -18.46
C GLN A 131 -9.44 -0.80 -19.45
N ASN A 132 -8.40 -1.63 -19.32
CA ASN A 132 -7.27 -1.65 -20.24
C ASN A 132 -7.70 -2.00 -21.68
N LYS A 133 -8.66 -2.92 -21.83
CA LYS A 133 -9.25 -3.28 -23.13
C LYS A 133 -10.02 -2.11 -23.75
N LEU A 134 -10.83 -1.40 -22.97
CA LEU A 134 -11.60 -0.24 -23.43
C LEU A 134 -10.69 0.93 -23.86
N ILE A 135 -9.65 1.22 -23.08
CA ILE A 135 -8.68 2.27 -23.40
C ILE A 135 -8.01 1.99 -24.76
N ARG A 136 -7.69 0.73 -25.05
CA ARG A 136 -7.10 0.32 -26.34
C ARG A 136 -8.07 0.43 -27.51
N GLN A 137 -9.33 0.04 -27.33
CA GLN A 137 -10.34 0.18 -28.38
C GLN A 137 -10.50 1.65 -28.81
N ASN A 138 -10.33 2.59 -27.88
CA ASN A 138 -10.35 4.02 -28.18
C ASN A 138 -9.03 4.54 -28.79
N GLN A 139 -7.92 3.81 -28.69
CA GLN A 139 -6.63 4.15 -29.31
C GLN A 139 -6.52 3.48 -30.68
N LEU A 140 -7.02 4.16 -31.71
CA LEU A 140 -7.12 3.72 -33.12
C LEU A 140 -5.81 3.21 -33.79
N ASN A 141 -4.65 3.22 -33.13
CA ASN A 141 -3.35 2.88 -33.70
C ASN A 141 -2.47 1.94 -32.86
N SER A 142 -3.05 1.17 -31.93
CA SER A 142 -2.22 0.26 -31.13
C SER A 142 -1.77 -0.95 -31.94
N LYS A 143 -0.50 -0.95 -32.38
CA LYS A 143 0.24 -2.18 -32.71
C LYS A 143 -0.05 -3.21 -31.62
N MET A 144 -0.24 -4.48 -32.00
CA MET A 144 -0.53 -5.62 -31.11
C MET A 144 0.56 -5.83 -30.04
N ILE A 145 0.61 -4.97 -29.02
CA ILE A 145 1.42 -5.18 -27.82
C ILE A 145 0.65 -6.19 -26.99
N PHE A 146 1.14 -7.42 -26.98
CA PHE A 146 0.63 -8.52 -26.18
C PHE A 146 0.67 -8.12 -24.70
N TYR A 147 -0.49 -7.87 -24.10
CA TYR A 147 -0.57 -7.66 -22.66
C TYR A 147 -0.84 -9.00 -21.98
N LYS A 148 -0.12 -9.23 -20.88
CA LYS A 148 -0.43 -10.32 -19.99
C LYS A 148 -1.74 -9.96 -19.27
N SER A 149 -2.81 -10.72 -19.53
CA SER A 149 -4.06 -10.57 -18.78
C SER A 149 -3.83 -11.02 -17.34
N TYR A 150 -4.16 -10.15 -16.39
CA TYR A 150 -4.10 -10.48 -14.97
C TYR A 150 -5.04 -11.65 -14.65
N VAL A 151 -6.23 -11.68 -15.26
CA VAL A 151 -7.19 -12.76 -15.07
C VAL A 151 -6.62 -14.12 -15.48
N LEU A 152 -5.96 -14.19 -16.64
CA LEU A 152 -5.33 -15.44 -17.10
C LEU A 152 -4.14 -15.83 -16.23
N GLU A 153 -3.33 -14.86 -15.79
CA GLU A 153 -2.21 -15.11 -14.87
C GLU A 153 -2.70 -15.65 -13.52
N ILE A 154 -3.72 -15.04 -12.92
CA ILE A 154 -4.31 -15.47 -11.65
C ILE A 154 -4.88 -16.88 -11.79
N ARG A 155 -5.64 -17.16 -12.86
CA ARG A 155 -6.19 -18.49 -13.11
C ARG A 155 -5.08 -19.54 -13.20
N SER A 156 -4.05 -19.29 -14.00
CA SER A 156 -2.91 -20.21 -14.14
C SER A 156 -2.15 -20.43 -12.83
N ILE A 157 -2.00 -19.38 -12.01
CA ILE A 157 -1.38 -19.51 -10.68
C ILE A 157 -2.24 -20.42 -9.79
N ILE A 158 -3.55 -20.18 -9.73
CA ILE A 158 -4.46 -20.96 -8.88
C ILE A 158 -4.51 -22.41 -9.34
N GLU A 159 -4.61 -22.68 -10.64
CA GLU A 159 -4.55 -24.04 -11.21
C GLU A 159 -3.25 -24.78 -10.81
N SER A 160 -2.13 -24.06 -10.71
CA SER A 160 -0.85 -24.66 -10.28
C SER A 160 -0.72 -24.86 -8.77
N MET A 161 -1.62 -24.28 -7.97
CA MET A 161 -1.57 -24.31 -6.49
C MET A 161 -2.69 -25.14 -5.88
N ASP A 162 -3.85 -25.17 -6.52
CA ASP A 162 -5.08 -25.73 -5.98
C ASP A 162 -5.26 -27.18 -6.45
N GLU A 163 -4.83 -28.12 -5.60
CA GLU A 163 -5.03 -29.56 -5.83
C GLU A 163 -6.51 -29.98 -5.68
N THR A 164 -7.33 -29.19 -4.96
CA THR A 164 -8.74 -29.52 -4.66
C THR A 164 -9.72 -28.99 -5.69
N GLY A 165 -9.34 -27.95 -6.44
CA GLY A 165 -10.18 -27.24 -7.40
C GLY A 165 -11.25 -26.33 -6.76
N GLU A 166 -11.37 -26.30 -5.42
CA GLU A 166 -12.37 -25.47 -4.72
C GLU A 166 -12.16 -23.98 -4.97
N MET A 167 -10.90 -23.52 -5.00
CA MET A 167 -10.58 -22.12 -5.23
C MET A 167 -10.92 -21.75 -6.67
N LEU A 168 -10.54 -22.60 -7.63
CA LEU A 168 -10.87 -22.38 -9.04
C LEU A 168 -12.39 -22.33 -9.26
N GLN A 169 -13.14 -23.23 -8.63
CA GLN A 169 -14.60 -23.26 -8.68
C GLN A 169 -15.21 -21.98 -8.10
N LEU A 170 -14.68 -21.48 -6.99
CA LEU A 170 -15.14 -20.24 -6.37
C LEU A 170 -14.89 -19.00 -7.25
N LEU A 171 -13.80 -18.97 -8.01
CA LEU A 171 -13.56 -17.91 -9.00
C LEU A 171 -14.47 -18.03 -10.23
N MET A 172 -14.84 -19.25 -10.64
CA MET A 172 -15.72 -19.51 -11.77
C MET A 172 -17.21 -19.34 -11.46
N ALA A 173 -17.58 -19.36 -10.18
CA ALA A 173 -18.93 -19.11 -9.74
C ALA A 173 -19.32 -17.64 -10.01
N GLU A 174 -19.89 -17.40 -11.19
CA GLU A 174 -20.45 -16.12 -11.65
C GLU A 174 -21.57 -15.60 -10.71
N SER A 175 -22.10 -16.47 -9.85
CA SER A 175 -23.20 -16.25 -8.90
C SER A 175 -22.81 -15.56 -7.60
N GLY A 176 -21.54 -15.24 -7.37
CA GLY A 176 -21.14 -14.48 -6.18
C GLY A 176 -21.55 -13.02 -6.28
N ILE A 177 -22.85 -12.70 -6.14
CA ILE A 177 -23.30 -11.33 -5.81
C ILE A 177 -22.45 -10.91 -4.63
N GLU A 178 -21.62 -9.90 -4.85
CA GLU A 178 -20.71 -9.41 -3.83
C GLU A 178 -21.55 -8.60 -2.84
N THR A 179 -22.25 -9.30 -1.95
CA THR A 179 -23.20 -8.75 -0.99
C THR A 179 -22.64 -7.53 -0.27
N LEU A 180 -21.36 -7.58 0.08
CA LEU A 180 -20.65 -6.45 0.71
C LEU A 180 -20.49 -5.24 -0.23
N LYS A 181 -20.19 -5.45 -1.51
CA LYS A 181 -20.04 -4.36 -2.48
C LYS A 181 -21.40 -3.74 -2.83
N THR A 182 -22.43 -4.55 -3.02
CA THR A 182 -23.79 -4.07 -3.28
C THR A 182 -24.34 -3.30 -2.08
N GLU A 183 -24.12 -3.80 -0.88
CA GLU A 183 -24.51 -3.14 0.36
C GLU A 183 -23.78 -1.80 0.58
N LYS A 184 -22.47 -1.75 0.30
CA LYS A 184 -21.70 -0.49 0.31
C LYS A 184 -22.22 0.50 -0.73
N ALA A 185 -22.63 0.03 -1.91
CA ALA A 185 -23.21 0.89 -2.94
C ALA A 185 -24.58 1.44 -2.52
N LEU A 186 -25.47 0.60 -1.98
CA LEU A 186 -26.79 1.01 -1.49
C LEU A 186 -26.70 2.02 -0.34
N ARG A 187 -25.72 1.84 0.56
CA ARG A 187 -25.43 2.80 1.63
C ARG A 187 -25.01 4.16 1.08
N ALA A 188 -24.05 4.17 0.16
CA ALA A 188 -23.61 5.40 -0.48
C ALA A 188 -24.77 6.09 -1.20
N ASP A 189 -25.65 5.32 -1.85
CA ASP A 189 -26.82 5.85 -2.54
C ASP A 189 -27.82 6.51 -1.58
N ARG A 190 -28.15 5.84 -0.47
CA ARG A 190 -29.01 6.42 0.59
C ARG A 190 -28.45 7.72 1.17
N LEU A 191 -27.13 7.80 1.35
CA LEU A 191 -26.47 9.02 1.81
C LEU A 191 -26.56 10.11 0.75
N ASN A 192 -26.24 9.79 -0.51
CA ASN A 192 -26.24 10.73 -1.62
C ASN A 192 -27.62 11.39 -1.83
N LEU A 193 -28.72 10.64 -1.65
CA LEU A 193 -30.09 11.17 -1.78
C LEU A 193 -30.41 12.31 -0.79
N ARG A 194 -29.69 12.40 0.32
CA ARG A 194 -29.90 13.39 1.39
C ARG A 194 -28.81 14.46 1.44
N THR A 195 -27.87 14.42 0.49
CA THR A 195 -26.65 15.23 0.52
C THR A 195 -26.78 16.41 -0.46
N SER A 196 -26.35 17.60 -0.04
CA SER A 196 -26.30 18.77 -0.94
C SER A 196 -25.25 18.59 -2.04
N LEU A 197 -25.39 19.28 -3.18
CA LEU A 197 -24.46 19.18 -4.30
C LEU A 197 -22.98 19.39 -3.90
N PRO A 198 -22.61 20.41 -3.09
CA PRO A 198 -21.22 20.61 -2.69
C PRO A 198 -20.65 19.42 -1.89
N LEU A 199 -21.46 18.88 -0.98
CA LEU A 199 -21.07 17.72 -0.17
C LEU A 199 -20.95 16.46 -1.03
N TYR A 200 -21.87 16.26 -1.98
CA TYR A 200 -21.81 15.14 -2.93
C TYR A 200 -20.52 15.18 -3.76
N VAL A 201 -20.14 16.35 -4.29
CA VAL A 201 -18.90 16.50 -5.05
C VAL A 201 -17.67 16.18 -4.19
N SER A 202 -17.67 16.61 -2.92
CA SER A 202 -16.59 16.28 -1.99
C SER A 202 -16.50 14.77 -1.70
N TYR A 203 -17.65 14.11 -1.52
CA TYR A 203 -17.76 12.67 -1.31
C TYR A 203 -17.30 11.88 -2.56
N ALA A 204 -17.73 12.31 -3.76
CA ALA A 204 -17.31 11.69 -5.01
C ALA A 204 -15.79 11.78 -5.22
N LYS A 205 -15.17 12.92 -4.88
CA LYS A 205 -13.72 13.08 -4.90
C LYS A 205 -13.04 12.11 -3.93
N ALA A 206 -13.53 12.04 -2.69
CA ALA A 206 -13.02 11.15 -1.65
C ALA A 206 -13.09 9.68 -2.09
N ARG A 207 -14.22 9.25 -2.66
CA ARG A 207 -14.44 7.88 -3.20
C ARG A 207 -13.54 7.53 -4.38
N SER A 208 -13.04 8.52 -5.11
CA SER A 208 -12.12 8.28 -6.23
C SER A 208 -10.67 8.05 -5.80
N VAL A 209 -10.30 8.34 -4.55
CA VAL A 209 -8.93 8.20 -4.05
C VAL A 209 -8.51 6.72 -4.08
N SER A 210 -7.29 6.47 -4.57
CA SER A 210 -6.74 5.13 -4.68
C SER A 210 -5.23 5.14 -4.50
N PHE A 211 -4.73 4.18 -3.72
CA PHE A 211 -3.30 3.94 -3.55
C PHE A 211 -2.62 3.47 -4.85
N ALA A 212 -3.38 3.01 -5.85
CA ALA A 212 -2.85 2.63 -7.16
C ALA A 212 -2.26 3.82 -7.94
N ARG A 213 -2.54 5.08 -7.55
CA ARG A 213 -1.90 6.27 -8.12
C ARG A 213 -0.55 6.60 -7.46
N LYS A 214 -0.24 5.96 -6.33
CA LYS A 214 0.94 6.20 -5.49
C LYS A 214 1.83 4.96 -5.39
N LEU A 215 1.86 4.13 -6.43
CA LEU A 215 2.63 2.88 -6.43
C LEU A 215 4.13 3.09 -6.19
N THR A 216 4.70 4.20 -6.66
CA THR A 216 6.12 4.53 -6.42
C THR A 216 6.41 4.78 -4.94
N LEU A 217 5.52 5.48 -4.24
CA LEU A 217 5.63 5.71 -2.80
C LEU A 217 5.41 4.39 -2.04
N LEU A 218 4.40 3.62 -2.41
CA LEU A 218 4.13 2.31 -1.82
C LEU A 218 5.32 1.35 -2.02
N GLN A 219 5.93 1.38 -3.19
CA GLN A 219 7.13 0.59 -3.48
C GLN A 219 8.29 0.97 -2.56
N GLU A 220 8.51 2.26 -2.33
CA GLU A 220 9.53 2.73 -1.39
C GLU A 220 9.23 2.26 0.03
N TRP A 221 7.97 2.33 0.47
CA TRP A 221 7.55 1.76 1.74
C TRP A 221 7.89 0.27 1.85
N ILE A 222 7.47 -0.52 0.86
CA ILE A 222 7.65 -1.98 0.83
C ILE A 222 9.14 -2.31 0.97
N ARG A 223 10.01 -1.58 0.25
CA ARG A 223 11.46 -1.79 0.34
C ARG A 223 12.03 -1.58 1.73
N THR A 224 11.45 -0.71 2.55
CA THR A 224 11.90 -0.53 3.94
C THR A 224 11.55 -1.71 4.85
N HIS A 225 10.62 -2.58 4.44
CA HIS A 225 10.15 -3.73 5.23
C HIS A 225 10.61 -5.08 4.68
N LEU A 226 11.10 -5.14 3.44
CA LEU A 226 11.68 -6.35 2.87
C LEU A 226 13.06 -6.61 3.47
N ARG A 227 13.32 -7.86 3.87
CA ARG A 227 14.64 -8.30 4.36
C ARG A 227 15.60 -8.62 3.23
N SER A 228 15.05 -8.90 2.05
CA SER A 228 15.76 -9.45 0.90
C SER A 228 15.61 -8.55 -0.33
N GLU A 229 16.62 -8.54 -1.20
CA GLU A 229 16.67 -7.69 -2.41
C GLU A 229 15.87 -8.26 -3.59
N PHE A 230 14.61 -8.64 -3.36
CA PHE A 230 13.74 -9.13 -4.44
C PHE A 230 13.30 -8.01 -5.37
N ARG A 231 13.19 -8.33 -6.67
CA ARG A 231 12.54 -7.40 -7.62
C ARG A 231 11.04 -7.46 -7.41
N LEU A 232 10.41 -6.32 -7.14
CA LEU A 232 8.96 -6.21 -6.99
C LEU A 232 8.29 -6.14 -8.37
N SER A 233 7.30 -6.98 -8.63
CA SER A 233 6.51 -6.88 -9.86
C SER A 233 5.47 -5.75 -9.77
N GLN A 234 5.06 -5.22 -10.93
CA GLN A 234 3.96 -4.26 -10.99
C GLN A 234 2.66 -4.84 -10.43
N SER A 235 2.34 -6.09 -10.75
CA SER A 235 1.17 -6.79 -10.22
C SER A 235 1.19 -6.89 -8.69
N PHE A 236 2.35 -7.11 -8.09
CA PHE A 236 2.50 -7.15 -6.64
C PHE A 236 2.21 -5.80 -5.98
N LEU A 237 2.74 -4.70 -6.53
CA LEU A 237 2.44 -3.35 -6.05
C LEU A 237 0.95 -3.03 -6.13
N GLU A 238 0.28 -3.53 -7.17
CA GLU A 238 -1.17 -3.38 -7.35
C GLU A 238 -1.97 -4.20 -6.35
N VAL A 239 -1.52 -5.41 -6.00
CA VAL A 239 -2.09 -6.19 -4.88
C VAL A 239 -1.95 -5.42 -3.58
N MET A 240 -0.76 -4.87 -3.29
CA MET A 240 -0.52 -4.09 -2.07
C MET A 240 -1.43 -2.86 -1.99
N ALA A 241 -1.62 -2.15 -3.12
CA ALA A 241 -2.54 -1.02 -3.19
C ALA A 241 -4.00 -1.43 -2.96
N PHE A 242 -4.42 -2.57 -3.51
CA PHE A 242 -5.74 -3.15 -3.29
C PHE A 242 -5.94 -3.51 -1.81
N LEU A 243 -4.99 -4.23 -1.19
CA LEU A 243 -5.06 -4.65 0.21
C LEU A 243 -5.13 -3.45 1.16
N THR A 244 -4.37 -2.39 0.88
CA THR A 244 -4.42 -1.16 1.68
C THR A 244 -5.83 -0.55 1.67
N TYR A 245 -6.45 -0.46 0.50
CA TYR A 245 -7.81 0.08 0.36
C TYR A 245 -8.86 -0.83 1.03
N GLU A 246 -8.71 -2.15 0.87
CA GLU A 246 -9.60 -3.14 1.47
C GLU A 246 -9.51 -3.17 3.00
N LEU A 247 -8.31 -3.01 3.56
CA LEU A 247 -8.10 -3.00 5.00
C LEU A 247 -8.77 -1.80 5.66
N VAL A 248 -8.64 -0.60 5.08
CA VAL A 248 -9.40 0.57 5.58
C VAL A 248 -10.90 0.31 5.54
N ALA A 249 -11.39 -0.29 4.45
CA ALA A 249 -12.79 -0.66 4.32
C ALA A 249 -13.24 -1.60 5.44
N HIS A 250 -12.45 -2.63 5.71
CA HIS A 250 -12.75 -3.65 6.71
C HIS A 250 -12.77 -3.06 8.12
N VAL A 251 -11.76 -2.25 8.49
CA VAL A 251 -11.71 -1.59 9.80
C VAL A 251 -12.92 -0.68 9.99
N ILE A 252 -13.27 0.14 8.99
CA ILE A 252 -14.45 1.01 9.07
C ILE A 252 -15.74 0.20 9.21
N ASP A 253 -15.92 -0.87 8.44
CA ASP A 253 -17.11 -1.73 8.57
C ASP A 253 -17.20 -2.35 9.99
N LEU A 254 -16.08 -2.80 10.57
CA LEU A 254 -16.03 -3.29 11.95
C LEU A 254 -16.39 -2.20 12.97
N THR A 255 -15.93 -0.96 12.77
CA THR A 255 -16.28 0.14 13.68
C THR A 255 -17.78 0.41 13.70
N PHE A 256 -18.47 0.33 12.56
CA PHE A 256 -19.93 0.45 12.51
C PHE A 256 -20.62 -0.73 13.21
N LEU A 257 -20.10 -1.95 13.06
CA LEU A 257 -20.64 -3.12 13.75
C LEU A 257 -20.56 -2.95 15.28
N ILE A 258 -19.40 -2.52 15.78
CA ILE A 258 -19.18 -2.28 17.22
C ILE A 258 -20.04 -1.13 17.73
N ARG A 259 -20.14 -0.02 16.97
CA ARG A 259 -21.02 1.10 17.30
C ARG A 259 -22.47 0.61 17.44
N ARG A 260 -22.98 -0.23 16.53
CA ARG A 260 -24.32 -0.82 16.66
C ARG A 260 -24.51 -1.53 17.98
N GLU A 261 -23.56 -2.41 18.31
CA GLU A 261 -23.69 -3.28 19.46
C GLU A 261 -23.68 -2.45 20.76
N LYS A 262 -22.81 -1.44 20.84
CA LYS A 262 -22.76 -0.51 21.98
C LYS A 262 -24.02 0.35 22.12
N PHE A 263 -24.57 0.87 21.02
CA PHE A 263 -25.78 1.73 21.05
C PHE A 263 -27.10 0.94 21.03
N GLY A 264 -27.06 -0.36 20.71
CA GLY A 264 -28.22 -1.23 20.64
C GLY A 264 -28.77 -1.68 21.99
N TYR A 265 -28.19 -1.28 23.12
CA TYR A 265 -28.72 -1.60 24.46
C TYR A 265 -29.89 -0.71 24.88
N SER A 266 -30.00 0.50 24.32
CA SER A 266 -31.02 1.48 24.71
C SER A 266 -32.28 1.48 23.83
N ASN A 267 -32.24 0.89 22.62
CA ASN A 267 -33.42 0.81 21.76
C ASN A 267 -33.42 -0.44 20.84
N PRO A 268 -34.41 -1.35 20.93
CA PRO A 268 -34.46 -2.57 20.12
C PRO A 268 -34.68 -2.30 18.63
N ILE A 269 -35.27 -1.15 18.25
CA ILE A 269 -35.47 -0.75 16.85
C ILE A 269 -34.14 -0.40 16.18
N VAL A 270 -33.19 0.15 16.93
CA VAL A 270 -31.84 0.49 16.43
C VAL A 270 -31.06 -0.78 16.05
N ARG A 271 -31.40 -1.94 16.62
CA ARG A 271 -30.83 -3.25 16.21
C ARG A 271 -31.33 -3.70 14.83
N LEU A 272 -32.54 -3.28 14.46
CA LEU A 272 -33.16 -3.57 13.16
C LEU A 272 -32.70 -2.59 12.07
N CYS A 273 -32.22 -1.41 12.47
CA CYS A 273 -31.58 -0.47 11.56
C CYS A 273 -30.20 -0.98 11.13
N ASP A 274 -29.87 -0.84 9.85
CA ASP A 274 -28.52 -1.10 9.36
C ASP A 274 -27.55 -0.13 10.05
N PRO A 275 -26.60 -0.61 10.88
CA PRO A 275 -25.69 0.29 11.60
C PRO A 275 -24.66 0.94 10.70
N ARG A 276 -24.59 0.46 9.47
CA ARG A 276 -23.76 1.01 8.41
C ARG A 276 -24.54 2.10 7.68
N GLY A 277 -25.73 2.52 8.14
CA GLY A 277 -26.60 3.48 7.46
C GLY A 277 -26.12 4.93 7.46
N ALA A 278 -25.36 5.36 8.48
CA ALA A 278 -24.62 6.62 8.57
C ALA A 278 -24.00 6.72 9.96
N ASN A 279 -22.94 7.50 10.12
CA ASN A 279 -22.60 8.05 11.44
C ASN A 279 -23.84 8.85 11.93
N PRO A 280 -24.36 8.63 13.15
CA PRO A 280 -25.42 9.49 13.69
C PRO A 280 -25.08 10.97 13.56
N ASP A 281 -23.80 11.37 13.64
CA ASP A 281 -23.36 12.76 13.52
C ASP A 281 -23.59 13.41 12.14
N THR A 282 -23.61 12.63 11.06
CA THR A 282 -23.96 13.17 9.73
C THR A 282 -25.47 13.29 9.50
N CYS A 283 -26.28 12.68 10.39
CA CYS A 283 -27.73 12.84 10.41
C CYS A 283 -28.20 13.83 11.48
N THR A 284 -27.46 14.02 12.58
CA THR A 284 -27.77 15.01 13.63
C THR A 284 -27.26 16.41 13.31
N SER A 285 -26.36 16.55 12.32
CA SER A 285 -26.03 17.85 11.73
C SER A 285 -27.12 18.38 10.79
N ALA A 286 -28.19 17.61 10.55
CA ALA A 286 -29.37 18.13 9.87
C ALA A 286 -30.11 19.08 10.84
N PRO A 287 -30.37 20.34 10.45
CA PRO A 287 -31.02 21.33 11.32
C PRO A 287 -32.42 20.91 11.80
N ALA A 288 -33.00 19.85 11.24
CA ALA A 288 -34.28 19.28 11.66
C ALA A 288 -34.24 18.56 13.03
N PHE A 289 -33.05 18.24 13.57
CA PHE A 289 -32.91 17.56 14.88
C PHE A 289 -32.22 18.41 15.96
N GLN A 290 -31.92 19.67 15.67
CA GLN A 290 -31.54 20.67 16.68
C GLN A 290 -32.81 21.43 17.10
N LEU A 291 -33.65 20.80 17.91
CA LEU A 291 -34.67 21.52 18.68
C LEU A 291 -34.08 21.81 20.07
N GLN A 292 -34.27 23.07 20.49
CA GLN A 292 -33.94 23.63 21.80
C GLN A 292 -34.51 22.82 22.95
#